data_AF-G9KHD7-F1
#
_entry.id   AF-G9KHD7-F1
#
_cell.length_a   1.000
_cell.length_b   1.000
_cell.length_c   1.000
_cell.angle_alpha   90.00
_cell.angle_beta   90.00
_cell.angle_gamma   90.00
#
_symmetry.space_group_name_H-M   'P 1'
#
loop_
_entity.id
_entity.type
_entity.pdbx_description
1 polymer ?
#
loop_
_entity_poly.entity_id
_entity_poly.type
_entity_poly.pdbx_seq_one_letter_code
_entity_poly.pdbx_strand_id
1 'polypeptide(L)' 'TILKIDPEWSINSGGTLLTVTGTNLATVREPRIRAKYGGVERENSCLVYNDTTMVCRAPSVDNPTRSPPELGER' A
#
# COMPACT_ATOMS: atom_id res chain seq x y z
N THR A 1 0.33 11.63 10.19
CA THR A 1 1.11 10.40 10.52
C THR A 1 0.34 9.17 10.09
N ILE A 2 1.01 8.04 9.84
CA ILE A 2 0.35 6.74 9.58
C ILE A 2 0.41 5.89 10.85
N LEU A 3 -0.71 5.26 11.23
CA LEU A 3 -0.85 4.49 12.46
C LEU A 3 -1.06 3.00 12.19
N LYS A 4 -1.94 2.64 11.25
CA LYS A 4 -2.22 1.24 10.90
C LYS A 4 -2.56 1.10 9.41
N ILE A 5 -2.22 -0.06 8.85
CA ILE A 5 -2.67 -0.51 7.53
C ILE A 5 -3.45 -1.82 7.75
N ASP A 6 -4.65 -1.92 7.20
CA ASP A 6 -5.53 -3.07 7.36
C ASP A 6 -6.20 -3.44 6.01
N PRO A 7 -6.02 -4.66 5.49
CA PRO A 7 -5.19 -5.75 6.02
C PRO A 7 -3.68 -5.48 5.94
N GLU A 8 -2.89 -6.20 6.73
CA GLU A 8 -1.41 -6.14 6.73
C GLU A 8 -0.76 -7.00 5.62
N TRP A 9 -1.53 -7.35 4.58
CA TRP A 9 -1.09 -8.21 3.47
C TRP A 9 -1.81 -7.87 2.17
N SER A 10 -1.22 -8.29 1.05
CA SER A 10 -1.81 -8.23 -0.30
C SER A 10 -1.24 -9.37 -1.16
N ILE A 11 -1.55 -9.38 -2.46
CA ILE A 11 -1.09 -10.36 -3.44
C ILE A 11 0.02 -9.77 -4.33
N ASN A 12 0.77 -10.61 -5.04
CA ASN A 12 1.89 -10.19 -5.91
C ASN A 12 1.49 -9.09 -6.92
N SER A 13 0.32 -9.24 -7.56
CA SER A 13 -0.21 -8.25 -8.51
C SER A 13 -0.72 -6.96 -7.86
N GLY A 14 -0.80 -6.90 -6.52
CA GLY A 14 -1.36 -5.78 -5.77
C GLY A 14 -2.85 -5.57 -6.03
N GLY A 15 -3.28 -4.30 -5.99
CA GLY A 15 -4.62 -3.87 -6.38
C GLY A 15 -5.72 -4.07 -5.33
N THR A 16 -5.48 -4.85 -4.27
CA THR A 16 -6.41 -4.98 -3.13
C THR A 16 -6.58 -3.65 -2.39
N LEU A 17 -7.72 -3.48 -1.74
CA LEU A 17 -7.99 -2.30 -0.93
C LEU A 17 -7.32 -2.43 0.43
N LEU A 18 -6.64 -1.36 0.84
CA LEU A 18 -5.98 -1.22 2.13
C LEU A 18 -6.58 -0.02 2.85
N THR A 19 -7.19 -0.24 4.00
CA THR A 19 -7.65 0.82 4.89
C THR A 19 -6.46 1.29 5.70
N VAL A 20 -6.10 2.56 5.55
CA VAL A 20 -4.99 3.18 6.27
C VAL A 20 -5.55 4.17 7.27
N THR A 21 -5.21 4.00 8.54
CA THR A 21 -5.56 4.95 9.60
C THR A 21 -4.36 5.78 10.02
N GLY A 22 -4.61 7.02 10.42
CA GLY A 22 -3.57 8.01 10.63
C GLY A 22 -4.08 9.31 11.25
N THR A 23 -3.33 10.39 11.02
CA THR A 23 -3.67 11.75 11.44
C THR A 23 -3.31 12.77 10.36
N ASN A 24 -4.13 13.82 10.24
CA ASN A 24 -4.00 14.92 9.27
C ASN A 24 -3.93 14.43 7.81
N LEU A 25 -4.62 13.34 7.48
CA LEU A 25 -4.55 12.76 6.13
C LEU A 25 -5.20 13.67 5.07
N ALA A 26 -6.20 14.48 5.44
CA ALA A 26 -6.87 15.40 4.51
C ALA A 26 -6.01 16.62 4.13
N THR A 27 -4.88 16.84 4.81
CA THR A 27 -3.91 17.88 4.45
C THR A 27 -3.12 17.55 3.18
N VAL A 28 -3.11 16.27 2.77
CA VAL A 28 -2.41 15.80 1.56
C VAL A 28 -3.44 15.54 0.47
N ARG A 29 -3.32 16.26 -0.65
CA ARG A 29 -4.30 16.21 -1.75
C ARG A 29 -4.24 14.92 -2.56
N GLU A 30 -3.03 14.42 -2.84
CA GLU A 30 -2.79 13.26 -3.72
C GLU A 30 -1.82 12.27 -3.07
N PRO A 31 -2.23 11.57 -1.99
CA PRO A 31 -1.36 10.59 -1.35
C PRO A 31 -1.20 9.35 -2.23
N ARG A 32 0.01 8.77 -2.18
CA ARG A 32 0.37 7.52 -2.86
C ARG A 32 0.99 6.56 -1.86
N ILE A 33 0.73 5.26 -2.06
CA ILE A 33 1.39 4.18 -1.33
C ILE A 33 2.52 3.63 -2.19
N ARG A 34 3.63 3.26 -1.54
CA ARG A 34 4.86 2.80 -2.21
C ARG A 34 5.36 1.51 -1.60
N ALA A 35 5.84 0.60 -2.44
CA ALA A 35 6.48 -0.64 -2.03
C ALA A 35 7.74 -0.88 -2.88
N LYS A 36 8.75 -1.52 -2.28
CA LYS A 36 9.97 -1.92 -2.96
C LYS A 36 10.18 -3.41 -2.78
N TYR A 37 10.26 -4.14 -3.88
CA TYR A 37 10.47 -5.59 -3.89
C TYR A 37 11.43 -5.99 -5.00
N GLY A 38 12.40 -6.87 -4.70
CA GLY A 38 13.39 -7.31 -5.69
C GLY A 38 14.18 -6.17 -6.35
N GLY A 39 14.43 -5.06 -5.63
CA GLY A 39 15.12 -3.88 -6.15
C GLY A 39 14.26 -2.92 -6.98
N VAL A 40 13.01 -3.28 -7.29
CA VAL A 40 12.06 -2.46 -8.06
C VAL A 40 11.12 -1.75 -7.11
N GLU A 41 10.91 -0.45 -7.33
CA GLU A 41 10.00 0.38 -6.55
C GLU A 41 8.75 0.71 -7.36
N ARG A 42 7.59 0.58 -6.74
CA ARG A 42 6.27 0.78 -7.36
C ARG A 42 5.38 1.60 -6.45
N GLU A 43 4.56 2.44 -7.07
CA GLU A 43 3.61 3.32 -6.38
C GLU A 43 2.19 3.08 -6.86
N ASN A 44 1.20 3.33 -6.00
CA ASN A 44 -0.21 3.29 -6.33
C ASN A 44 -0.99 4.37 -5.59
N SER A 45 -2.21 4.67 -6.05
CA SER A 45 -3.02 5.79 -5.54
C SER A 45 -3.73 5.47 -4.23
N CYS A 46 -3.93 6.51 -3.41
CA CYS A 46 -4.81 6.49 -2.25
C CYS A 46 -5.92 7.55 -2.38
N LEU A 47 -7.09 7.26 -1.82
CA LEU A 47 -8.21 8.17 -1.70
C LEU A 47 -8.41 8.51 -0.22
N VAL A 48 -8.31 9.80 0.11
CA VAL A 48 -8.57 10.27 1.48
C VAL A 48 -10.07 10.41 1.70
N TYR A 49 -10.57 9.86 2.80
CA TYR A 49 -11.97 10.03 3.20
C TYR A 49 -12.13 11.11 4.27
N ASN A 50 -11.18 11.18 5.20
CA ASN A 50 -11.18 12.19 6.28
C ASN A 50 -9.76 12.32 6.85
N ASP A 51 -9.58 13.15 7.89
CA ASP A 51 -8.28 13.39 8.52
C ASP A 51 -7.62 12.17 9.16
N THR A 52 -8.36 11.09 9.42
CA THR A 52 -7.85 9.91 10.10
C THR A 52 -7.88 8.65 9.26
N THR A 53 -8.54 8.65 8.11
CA THR A 53 -8.79 7.45 7.30
C THR A 53 -8.61 7.74 5.81
N MET A 54 -7.83 6.91 5.13
CA MET A 54 -7.74 6.84 3.67
C MET A 54 -7.78 5.39 3.20
N VAL A 55 -8.19 5.17 1.96
CA VAL A 55 -8.13 3.85 1.32
C VAL A 55 -7.11 3.89 0.20
N CYS A 56 -6.13 3.00 0.28
CA CYS A 56 -5.09 2.83 -0.72
C CYS A 56 -5.35 1.57 -1.55
N ARG A 57 -4.86 1.56 -2.79
CA ARG A 57 -4.72 0.32 -3.56
C ARG A 57 -3.31 -0.22 -3.35
N ALA A 58 -3.16 -1.49 -3.00
CA ALA A 58 -1.85 -2.09 -2.84
C ALA A 58 -1.00 -1.94 -4.12
N PRO A 59 0.28 -1.54 -4.04
CA PRO A 59 1.18 -1.55 -5.19
C PRO A 59 1.38 -2.97 -5.70
N SER A 60 1.43 -3.14 -7.03
CA SER A 60 1.94 -4.38 -7.61
C SER A 60 3.42 -4.51 -7.31
N VAL A 61 3.84 -5.70 -6.87
CA VAL A 61 5.25 -6.06 -6.70
C VAL A 61 5.70 -7.10 -7.72
N ASP A 62 4.86 -7.34 -8.73
CA ASP A 62 5.14 -8.30 -9.78
C ASP A 62 6.48 -8.01 -10.46
N ASN A 63 7.34 -9.02 -10.46
CA ASN A 63 8.71 -8.92 -10.92
C ASN A 63 9.12 -10.24 -11.60
N PRO A 64 9.50 -10.22 -12.88
CA PRO A 64 9.82 -11.43 -13.63
C PRO A 64 11.07 -12.17 -13.14
N THR A 65 11.95 -11.50 -12.38
CA THR A 65 13.20 -12.09 -11.89
C THR A 65 13.10 -12.58 -10.44
N ARG A 66 12.06 -12.19 -9.69
CA ARG A 66 11.89 -12.55 -8.29
C ARG A 66 10.41 -12.49 -7.91
N SER A 67 9.84 -13.62 -7.51
CA SER A 67 8.47 -13.69 -6.99
C SER A 67 8.46 -13.65 -5.46
N PRO A 68 7.50 -12.96 -4.82
CA PRO A 68 7.24 -13.09 -3.39
C PRO A 68 7.00 -14.56 -2.99
N PRO A 69 7.48 -15.00 -1.82
CA PRO A 69 7.20 -16.35 -1.33
C PRO A 69 5.70 -16.51 -1.07
N GLU A 70 5.15 -17.71 -1.39
CA GLU A 70 3.70 -17.98 -1.33
C GLU A 70 3.09 -17.78 0.07
N LEU A 71 3.88 -17.96 1.13
CA LEU A 71 3.40 -17.86 2.52
C LEU A 71 3.71 -16.50 3.18
N GLY A 72 4.35 -15.57 2.46
CA GLY A 72 4.93 -14.36 3.05
C GLY A 72 6.14 -14.66 3.96
N GLU A 73 7.11 -13.76 4.02
CA GLU A 73 8.12 -13.79 5.09
C GLU A 73 7.55 -13.00 6.28
N ARG A 74 7.36 -13.67 7.42
CA ARG A 74 6.93 -13.04 8.67
C ARG A 74 8.13 -12.42 9.40
#